data_AF-A0A955IKJ2-F1
#
_entry.id   AF-A0A955IKJ2-F1
#
_cell.length_a   1.000
_cell.length_b   1.000
_cell.length_c   1.000
_cell.angle_alpha   90.00
_cell.angle_beta   90.00
_cell.angle_gamma   90.00
#
_symmetry.space_group_name_H-M   'P 1'
#
loop_
_entity.id
_entity.type
_entity.pdbx_description
1 polymer ?
#
loop_
_entity_poly.entity_id
_entity_poly.type
_entity_poly.pdbx_seq_one_letter_code
_entity_poly.pdbx_strand_id
1 'polypeptide(L)'
;MSRISIDVTPEQHQRLKALAALCGKSIKEFVLDRTLGEPDAGADLAELEALLDRRIADARTRGASTRTVGDVFTQARHELSVDG
;
A
#
# COMPACT_ATOMS: atom_id res chain seq x y z
N MET A 1 -22.22 -0.13 -9.63
CA MET A 1 -21.10 -0.93 -10.15
C MET A 1 -20.96 -0.65 -11.64
N SER A 2 -19.85 -0.06 -12.06
CA SER A 2 -19.60 0.29 -13.46
C SER A 2 -19.31 -0.97 -14.28
N ARG A 3 -20.02 -1.17 -15.39
CA ARG A 3 -19.82 -2.29 -16.32
C ARG A 3 -19.07 -1.78 -17.55
N ILE A 4 -17.97 -2.42 -17.89
CA ILE A 4 -17.20 -2.16 -19.12
C ILE A 4 -17.56 -3.22 -20.15
N SER A 5 -17.86 -2.82 -21.38
CA SER A 5 -18.05 -3.72 -22.52
C SER A 5 -16.95 -3.42 -23.54
N ILE A 6 -16.28 -4.47 -24.00
CA ILE A 6 -15.16 -4.42 -24.93
C ILE A 6 -15.38 -5.47 -26.00
N ASP A 7 -15.20 -5.08 -27.26
CA ASP A 7 -15.25 -5.99 -28.39
C ASP A 7 -13.90 -6.65 -28.59
N VAL A 8 -13.92 -7.98 -28.70
CA VAL A 8 -12.72 -8.81 -28.93
C VAL A 8 -13.03 -9.86 -29.98
N THR A 9 -12.07 -10.15 -30.84
CA THR A 9 -12.19 -11.28 -31.77
C THR A 9 -12.14 -12.61 -30.99
N PRO A 10 -12.65 -13.72 -31.56
CA PRO A 10 -12.53 -15.03 -30.93
C PRO A 10 -11.08 -15.41 -30.59
N GLU A 11 -10.11 -15.13 -31.47
CA GLU A 11 -8.70 -15.41 -31.17
C GLU A 11 -8.16 -14.53 -30.04
N GLN A 12 -8.56 -13.26 -29.98
CA GLN A 12 -8.15 -12.36 -28.90
C GLN A 12 -8.71 -12.83 -27.55
N HIS A 13 -9.98 -13.24 -27.51
CA HIS A 13 -10.58 -13.80 -26.31
C HIS A 13 -9.85 -15.08 -25.85
N GLN A 14 -9.50 -15.97 -26.78
CA GLN A 14 -8.74 -17.20 -26.49
C GLN A 14 -7.37 -16.88 -25.86
N ARG A 15 -6.66 -15.89 -26.42
CA ARG A 15 -5.36 -15.43 -25.89
C ARG A 15 -5.50 -14.80 -24.52
N LEU A 16 -6.51 -13.94 -24.32
CA LEU A 16 -6.81 -13.33 -23.01
C LEU A 16 -7.06 -14.40 -21.94
N LYS A 17 -7.85 -15.42 -22.29
CA LYS A 17 -8.16 -16.52 -21.38
C LYS A 17 -6.93 -17.33 -20.99
N ALA A 18 -6.05 -17.62 -21.95
CA ALA A 18 -4.81 -18.34 -21.68
C ALA A 18 -3.88 -17.54 -20.75
N LEU A 19 -3.74 -16.23 -21.00
CA LEU A 19 -2.92 -15.35 -20.18
C LEU A 19 -3.48 -15.19 -18.75
N ALA A 20 -4.79 -15.00 -18.62
CA ALA A 20 -5.45 -14.91 -17.31
C ALA A 20 -5.26 -16.21 -16.50
N ALA A 21 -5.44 -17.37 -17.15
CA ALA A 21 -5.23 -18.68 -16.53
C ALA A 21 -3.78 -18.90 -16.09
N LEU A 22 -2.80 -18.43 -16.88
CA LEU A 22 -1.37 -18.50 -16.52
C LEU A 22 -1.07 -17.69 -15.26
N CYS A 23 -1.73 -16.55 -15.07
CA CYS A 23 -1.63 -15.73 -13.86
C CYS A 23 -2.48 -16.25 -12.69
N GLY A 24 -3.27 -17.32 -12.88
CA GLY A 24 -4.22 -17.82 -11.88
C GLY A 24 -5.39 -16.88 -11.60
N LYS A 25 -5.68 -15.94 -12.52
CA LYS A 25 -6.72 -14.92 -12.39
C LYS A 25 -7.88 -15.21 -13.34
N SER A 26 -9.08 -14.72 -13.01
CA SER A 26 -10.17 -14.70 -13.98
C SER A 26 -9.86 -13.70 -15.11
N ILE A 27 -10.49 -13.87 -16.28
CA ILE A 27 -10.35 -12.93 -17.40
C ILE A 27 -10.72 -11.51 -16.97
N LYS A 28 -11.76 -11.38 -16.12
CA LYS A 28 -12.22 -10.10 -15.59
C LYS A 28 -11.12 -9.41 -14.79
N GLU A 29 -10.53 -10.09 -13.82
CA GLU A 29 -9.46 -9.55 -12.98
C GLU A 29 -8.22 -9.20 -13.81
N PHE A 30 -7.80 -10.12 -14.68
CA PHE A 30 -6.64 -9.90 -15.54
C PHE A 30 -6.78 -8.66 -16.43
N VAL A 31 -7.96 -8.45 -17.02
CA VAL A 31 -8.23 -7.27 -17.85
C VAL A 31 -8.27 -6.01 -17.00
N LEU A 32 -8.95 -6.03 -15.85
CA LEU A 32 -9.05 -4.86 -14.97
C LEU A 32 -7.67 -4.43 -14.47
N ASP A 33 -6.87 -5.34 -13.93
CA ASP A 33 -5.53 -5.06 -13.42
C ASP A 33 -4.62 -4.48 -14.52
N ARG A 34 -4.76 -4.99 -15.76
CA ARG A 34 -3.90 -4.56 -16.87
C ARG A 34 -4.33 -3.24 -17.51
N THR A 35 -5.64 -2.93 -17.50
CA THR A 35 -6.19 -1.73 -18.15
C THR A 35 -6.31 -0.54 -17.21
N LEU A 36 -6.63 -0.78 -15.94
CA LEU A 36 -6.76 0.25 -14.93
C LEU A 36 -5.46 0.46 -14.15
N GLY A 37 -4.51 -0.48 -14.25
CA GLY A 37 -3.28 -0.46 -13.46
C GLY A 37 -3.52 -0.86 -12.01
N GLU A 38 -2.43 -1.01 -11.25
CA GLU A 38 -2.52 -0.91 -9.79
C GLU A 38 -3.10 0.47 -9.44
N PRO A 39 -3.90 0.60 -8.36
CA PRO A 39 -4.29 1.92 -7.86
C PRO A 39 -3.03 2.77 -7.73
N ASP A 40 -3.11 4.01 -8.21
CA ASP A 40 -1.98 4.93 -8.16
C ASP A 40 -1.52 5.13 -6.72
N ALA A 41 -0.48 4.38 -6.34
CA ALA A 41 0.15 4.49 -5.04
C ALA A 41 0.88 5.83 -4.87
N GLY A 42 0.91 6.69 -5.90
CA GLY A 42 1.57 7.98 -5.87
C GLY A 42 1.11 8.87 -4.72
N ALA A 43 -0.19 8.87 -4.39
CA ALA A 43 -0.71 9.63 -3.25
C ALA A 43 -0.23 9.06 -1.90
N ASP A 44 -0.35 7.75 -1.71
CA ASP A 44 0.08 7.06 -0.48
C ASP A 44 1.61 7.14 -0.29
N LEU A 45 2.36 7.04 -1.38
CA LEU A 45 3.82 7.19 -1.40
C LEU A 45 4.25 8.62 -1.09
N ALA A 46 3.54 9.63 -1.62
CA ALA A 46 3.82 11.03 -1.32
C ALA A 46 3.52 11.37 0.14
N GLU A 47 2.44 10.82 0.72
CA GLU A 47 2.15 10.97 2.14
C GLU A 47 3.22 10.31 3.01
N LEU A 48 3.65 9.10 2.64
CA LEU A 48 4.73 8.40 3.33
C LEU A 48 6.06 9.18 3.25
N GLU A 49 6.41 9.71 2.08
CA GLU A 49 7.62 10.51 1.88
C GLU A 49 7.60 11.76 2.77
N ALA A 50 6.49 12.51 2.78
CA ALA A 50 6.35 13.69 3.64
C ALA A 50 6.49 13.36 5.14
N LEU A 51 5.92 12.22 5.58
CA LEU A 51 6.05 11.74 6.95
C LEU A 51 7.50 11.40 7.30
N LEU A 52 8.22 10.73 6.40
CA LEU A 52 9.61 10.33 6.60
C LEU A 52 10.55 11.54 6.61
N ASP A 53 10.38 12.49 5.69
CA ASP A 53 11.17 13.72 5.64
C ASP A 53 11.09 14.51 6.93
N ARG A 54 9.87 14.66 7.48
CA ARG A 54 9.66 15.28 8.79
C ARG A 54 10.43 14.56 9.88
N ARG A 55 10.35 13.22 9.93
CA ARG A 55 11.03 12.41 10.96
C ARG A 55 12.55 12.50 10.84
N ILE A 56 13.09 12.56 9.63
CA ILE A 56 14.52 12.72 9.38
C ILE A 56 14.99 14.11 9.83
N ALA A 57 14.24 15.17 9.52
CA ALA A 57 14.54 16.51 9.98
C ALA A 57 14.51 16.62 11.52
N ASP A 58 13.50 16.02 12.16
CA ASP A 58 13.39 15.95 13.62
C ASP A 58 14.55 15.17 14.24
N ALA A 59 14.95 14.04 13.66
CA ALA A 59 16.07 13.23 14.14
C ALA A 59 17.42 13.93 13.97
N ARG A 60 17.62 14.69 12.87
CA ARG A 60 18.84 15.47 12.66
C ARG A 60 18.98 16.62 13.66
N THR A 61 17.87 17.22 14.07
CA THR A 61 17.87 18.35 15.01
C THR A 61 17.92 17.91 16.47
N ARG A 62 17.16 16.89 16.86
CA ARG A 62 17.05 16.41 18.25
C ARG A 62 17.96 15.24 18.59
N GLY A 63 18.48 14.55 17.57
CA GLY A 63 19.22 13.30 17.76
C GLY A 63 18.31 12.10 18.07
N ALA A 64 18.93 10.95 18.28
CA ALA A 64 18.23 9.74 18.71
C ALA A 64 17.94 9.79 20.22
N SER A 65 16.82 9.20 20.63
CA SER A 65 16.48 9.04 22.05
C SER A 65 17.53 8.16 22.74
N THR A 66 18.00 8.60 23.91
CA THR A 66 18.91 7.84 24.78
C THR A 66 18.17 6.80 25.65
N ARG A 67 16.84 6.87 25.69
CA ARG A 67 16.00 5.91 26.44
C ARG A 67 16.19 4.50 25.91
N THR A 68 16.30 3.56 26.83
CA THR A 68 16.29 2.14 26.49
C THR A 68 14.87 1.70 26.14
N VAL A 69 14.77 0.54 25.49
CA VAL A 69 13.46 -0.09 25.21
C VAL A 69 12.67 -0.29 26.52
N GLY A 70 13.33 -0.69 27.61
CA GLY A 70 12.68 -0.87 28.92
C GLY A 70 12.10 0.42 29.50
N ASP A 71 12.78 1.55 29.32
CA ASP A 71 12.27 2.86 29.75
C ASP A 71 11.02 3.26 28.97
N VAL A 72 11.00 2.98 27.66
CA VAL A 72 9.85 3.24 26.79
C VAL A 72 8.64 2.41 27.22
N PHE A 73 8.83 1.12 27.51
CA PHE A 73 7.75 0.25 28.01
C PHE A 73 7.23 0.69 29.38
N THR A 74 8.13 1.10 30.28
CA THR A 74 7.76 1.57 31.62
C THR A 74 6.93 2.85 31.54
N GLN A 75 7.36 3.79 30.70
CA GLN A 75 6.63 5.04 30.45
C GLN A 75 5.24 4.79 29.84
N ALA A 76 5.16 4.01 28.76
CA ALA A 76 3.87 3.76 28.09
C ALA A 76 2.85 3.09 29.03
N ARG A 77 3.32 2.15 29.88
CA ARG A 77 2.47 1.50 30.89
C ARG A 77 2.02 2.45 32.00
N HIS A 78 2.85 3.42 32.36
CA HIS A 78 2.49 4.45 33.33
C HIS A 78 1.44 5.40 32.76
N GLU A 79 1.61 5.88 31.52
CA GLU A 79 0.64 6.74 30.82
C GLU A 79 -0.74 6.07 30.72
N LEU A 80 -0.78 4.78 30.34
CA LEU A 80 -2.02 3.99 30.29
C LEU A 80 -2.69 3.75 31.65
N SER A 81 -1.95 3.87 32.75
CA SER A 81 -2.46 3.67 34.12
C SER A 81 -2.93 4.97 34.78
N VAL A 82 -2.60 6.13 34.22
CA VAL A 82 -2.99 7.45 34.75
C VAL A 82 -4.26 7.98 34.08
N ASP A 83 -4.60 7.46 32.89
CA ASP A 83 -5.84 7.79 32.15
C ASP A 83 -7.04 6.87 32.46
N GLY A 84 -6.96 6.03 33.52
CA GLY A 84 -8.05 5.16 33.99
C GLY A 84 -8.46 5.47 35.43
#